data_AF-A0A1M5RGW1-F1
#
_entry.id   AF-A0A1M5RGW1-F1
#
_cell.length_a   1.000
_cell.length_b   1.000
_cell.length_c   1.000
_cell.angle_alpha   90.00
_cell.angle_beta   90.00
_cell.angle_gamma   90.00
#
_symmetry.space_group_name_H-M   'P 1'
#
loop_
_entity.id
_entity.type
_entity.pdbx_description
1 polymer ?
#
loop_
_entity_poly.entity_id
_entity_poly.type
_entity_poly.pdbx_seq_one_letter_code
_entity_poly.pdbx_strand_id
1 'polypeptide(L)'
;MDYARHQHSYSDDELCSGALFAKQMGVSGAAVSKATSKGRLDTFRNSRGEKCYHKVLSAQQWTLKKDRSKVTTPTRGQIAAGYDNMDAQAMAHVFGNENPQAPRPVSAPIQGMDFGSVVQERQELEVSKAEKEYHMARLAKLKADEKEGSLVDKQTVFLKGYQMGAMIQEKVMNMYVQLAPKICGHLQEQLANAGIEPEKLRLAMKDSNHEIGEIIRKESIIVLKDLSERTVDNFFD
;
A
#
# COMPACT_ATOMS: atom_id res chain seq x y z
N MET A 1 22.23 -8.47 -14.56
CA MET A 1 23.11 -8.70 -15.72
C MET A 1 22.97 -7.54 -16.69
N ASP A 2 24.02 -7.19 -17.44
CA ASP A 2 24.01 -6.08 -18.40
C ASP A 2 24.09 -6.65 -19.82
N TYR A 3 23.01 -6.50 -20.59
CA TYR A 3 22.88 -7.06 -21.93
C TYR A 3 23.17 -5.98 -22.98
N ALA A 4 24.13 -6.26 -23.86
CA ALA A 4 24.42 -5.40 -25.00
C ALA A 4 23.29 -5.48 -26.04
N ARG A 5 23.19 -4.47 -26.93
CA ARG A 5 22.08 -4.38 -27.90
C ARG A 5 21.88 -5.63 -28.75
N HIS A 6 22.97 -6.31 -29.10
CA HIS A 6 22.97 -7.54 -29.91
C HIS A 6 22.61 -8.81 -29.11
N GLN A 7 22.54 -8.71 -27.78
CA GLN A 7 22.28 -9.84 -26.86
C GLN A 7 20.79 -9.95 -26.47
N HIS A 8 19.94 -9.05 -26.97
CA HIS A 8 18.51 -9.08 -26.71
C HIS A 8 17.71 -8.61 -27.93
N SER A 9 16.50 -9.15 -28.10
CA SER A 9 15.62 -8.85 -29.22
C SER A 9 14.64 -7.69 -28.96
N TYR A 10 14.61 -7.14 -27.74
CA TYR A 10 13.65 -6.09 -27.36
C TYR A 10 13.76 -4.84 -28.22
N SER A 11 12.63 -4.24 -28.56
CA SER A 11 12.59 -2.97 -29.27
C SER A 11 12.91 -1.81 -28.32
N ASP A 12 13.33 -0.68 -28.86
CA ASP A 12 13.62 0.51 -28.03
C ASP A 12 12.37 1.03 -27.32
N ASP A 13 11.18 0.78 -27.89
CA ASP A 13 9.89 1.15 -27.29
C ASP A 13 9.54 0.31 -26.06
N GLU A 14 10.08 -0.89 -25.93
CA GLU A 14 9.90 -1.77 -24.76
C GLU A 14 10.88 -1.43 -23.63
N LEU A 15 11.88 -0.61 -23.93
CA LEU A 15 12.88 -0.14 -22.99
C LEU A 15 12.49 1.23 -22.44
N CYS A 16 12.88 1.48 -21.19
CA CYS A 16 12.66 2.77 -20.53
C CYS A 16 13.91 3.21 -19.77
N SER A 17 14.09 4.51 -19.66
CA SER A 17 15.18 5.09 -18.89
C SER A 17 15.02 4.80 -17.40
N GLY A 18 16.12 4.83 -16.64
CA GLY A 18 16.07 4.62 -15.20
C GLY A 18 15.15 5.59 -14.45
N ALA A 19 15.04 6.84 -14.92
CA ALA A 19 14.14 7.84 -14.32
C ALA A 19 12.67 7.49 -14.54
N LEU A 20 12.30 7.05 -15.76
CA LEU A 20 10.95 6.61 -16.05
C LEU A 20 10.59 5.32 -15.30
N PHE A 21 11.52 4.38 -15.26
CA PHE A 21 11.35 3.14 -14.49
C PHE A 21 11.15 3.41 -12.99
N ALA A 22 11.95 4.31 -12.42
CA ALA A 22 11.83 4.73 -11.02
C ALA A 22 10.45 5.34 -10.73
N LYS A 23 9.97 6.21 -11.64
CA LYS A 23 8.62 6.81 -11.55
C LYS A 23 7.52 5.75 -11.64
N GLN A 24 7.63 4.81 -12.59
CA GLN A 24 6.68 3.70 -12.76
C GLN A 24 6.59 2.81 -11.51
N MET A 25 7.72 2.55 -10.86
CA MET A 25 7.79 1.71 -9.66
C MET A 25 7.55 2.48 -8.35
N GLY A 26 7.37 3.81 -8.41
CA GLY A 26 7.16 4.65 -7.22
C GLY A 26 8.36 4.71 -6.28
N VAL A 27 9.59 4.65 -6.81
CA VAL A 27 10.83 4.64 -6.02
C VAL A 27 11.81 5.72 -6.47
N SER A 28 12.81 6.01 -5.64
CA SER A 28 13.88 6.94 -6.02
C SER A 28 14.82 6.32 -7.05
N GLY A 29 15.39 7.15 -7.94
CA GLY A 29 16.40 6.69 -8.90
C GLY A 29 17.62 6.04 -8.21
N ALA A 30 17.99 6.52 -7.02
CA ALA A 30 19.05 5.91 -6.21
C ALA A 30 18.73 4.46 -5.79
N ALA A 31 17.47 4.15 -5.49
CA ALA A 31 17.04 2.80 -5.16
C ALA A 31 17.16 1.85 -6.37
N VAL A 32 16.81 2.34 -7.55
CA VAL A 32 16.98 1.60 -8.81
C VAL A 32 18.46 1.34 -9.08
N SER A 33 19.32 2.36 -9.01
CA SER A 33 20.77 2.22 -9.20
C SER A 33 21.39 1.21 -8.22
N LYS A 34 20.94 1.22 -6.96
CA LYS A 34 21.38 0.24 -5.94
C LYS A 34 20.90 -1.17 -6.21
N ALA A 35 19.70 -1.35 -6.77
CA ALA A 35 19.21 -2.68 -7.15
C ALA A 35 19.97 -3.23 -8.36
N THR A 36 20.29 -2.37 -9.32
CA THR A 36 21.12 -2.71 -10.49
C THR A 36 22.53 -3.12 -10.08
N SER A 37 23.20 -2.35 -9.20
CA SER A 37 24.55 -2.69 -8.73
C SER A 37 24.60 -3.99 -7.92
N LYS A 38 23.50 -4.35 -7.27
CA LYS A 38 23.33 -5.64 -6.57
C LYS A 38 22.92 -6.80 -7.46
N GLY A 39 22.82 -6.61 -8.77
CA GLY A 39 22.40 -7.65 -9.71
C GLY A 39 20.94 -8.09 -9.57
N ARG A 40 20.11 -7.28 -8.90
CA ARG A 40 18.66 -7.57 -8.74
C ARG A 40 17.85 -7.21 -9.98
N LEU A 41 18.32 -6.21 -10.73
CA LEU A 41 17.73 -5.81 -12.00
C LEU A 41 18.72 -6.08 -13.12
N ASP A 42 18.19 -6.56 -14.24
CA ASP A 42 18.90 -6.62 -15.49
C ASP A 42 18.76 -5.31 -16.26
N THR A 43 19.83 -4.91 -16.93
CA THR A 43 19.90 -3.73 -17.80
C THR A 43 20.10 -4.14 -19.24
N PHE A 44 19.53 -3.36 -20.15
CA PHE A 44 19.55 -3.59 -21.58
C PHE A 44 20.02 -2.32 -22.28
N ARG A 45 20.82 -2.44 -23.34
CA ARG A 45 21.28 -1.28 -24.10
C ARG A 45 20.36 -0.99 -25.28
N ASN A 46 19.83 0.23 -25.36
CA ASN A 46 19.02 0.68 -26.51
C ASN A 46 19.88 0.87 -27.78
N SER A 47 19.27 1.25 -28.90
CA SER A 47 20.00 1.55 -30.16
C SER A 47 21.06 2.65 -30.01
N ARG A 48 20.89 3.55 -29.03
CA ARG A 48 21.84 4.63 -28.69
C ARG A 48 22.96 4.18 -27.75
N GLY A 49 22.95 2.92 -27.31
CA GLY A 49 23.93 2.35 -26.39
C GLY A 49 23.71 2.73 -24.92
N GLU A 50 22.62 3.40 -24.58
CA GLU A 50 22.28 3.82 -23.22
C GLU A 50 21.69 2.66 -22.42
N LYS A 51 21.96 2.65 -21.10
CA LYS A 51 21.42 1.64 -20.20
C LYS A 51 19.95 1.92 -19.90
N CYS A 52 19.12 0.96 -20.24
CA CYS A 52 17.68 1.01 -20.04
C CYS A 52 17.18 -0.23 -19.30
N TYR A 53 15.94 -0.15 -18.85
CA TYR A 53 15.21 -1.22 -18.17
C TYR A 53 14.03 -1.65 -19.04
N HIS A 54 13.73 -2.93 -19.06
CA HIS A 54 12.59 -3.44 -19.79
C HIS A 54 11.31 -3.19 -18.99
N LYS A 55 10.29 -2.59 -19.61
CA LYS A 55 9.06 -2.14 -18.93
C LYS A 55 8.35 -3.24 -18.12
N VAL A 56 8.30 -4.46 -18.66
CA VAL A 56 7.66 -5.62 -18.02
C VAL A 56 8.65 -6.46 -17.19
N LEU A 57 9.70 -7.00 -17.82
CA LEU A 57 10.64 -7.92 -17.17
C LEU A 57 11.35 -7.31 -15.97
N SER A 58 11.87 -6.07 -16.08
CA SER A 58 12.57 -5.44 -14.96
C SER A 58 11.60 -5.14 -13.79
N ALA A 59 10.32 -4.89 -14.07
CA ALA A 59 9.30 -4.72 -13.03
C ALA A 59 8.98 -6.06 -12.31
N GLN A 60 8.93 -7.17 -13.05
CA GLN A 60 8.79 -8.51 -12.47
C GLN A 60 10.01 -8.85 -11.60
N GLN A 61 11.23 -8.60 -12.09
CA GLN A 61 12.47 -8.82 -11.34
C GLN A 61 12.51 -7.99 -10.06
N TRP A 62 12.06 -6.74 -10.09
CA TRP A 62 11.98 -5.88 -8.92
C TRP A 62 11.15 -6.51 -7.79
N THR A 63 10.01 -7.09 -8.16
CA THR A 63 9.04 -7.69 -7.23
C THR A 63 9.53 -9.03 -6.70
N LEU A 64 10.02 -9.90 -7.59
CA LEU A 64 10.45 -11.27 -7.26
C LEU A 64 11.74 -11.29 -6.44
N LYS A 65 12.71 -10.44 -6.78
CA LYS A 65 14.00 -10.37 -6.07
C LYS A 65 13.98 -9.34 -4.95
N LYS A 66 12.80 -8.99 -4.41
CA LYS A 66 12.70 -8.13 -3.23
C LYS A 66 13.27 -8.86 -2.04
N ASP A 67 14.34 -8.33 -1.48
CA ASP A 67 14.98 -8.86 -0.27
C ASP A 67 14.00 -8.74 0.90
N ARG A 68 13.26 -9.83 1.16
CA ARG A 68 12.26 -9.92 2.22
C ARG A 68 12.90 -9.94 3.61
N SER A 69 14.20 -10.22 3.70
CA SER A 69 14.94 -10.28 4.97
C SER A 69 15.21 -8.90 5.59
N LYS A 70 15.05 -7.81 4.82
CA LYS A 70 15.33 -6.43 5.26
C LYS A 70 14.10 -5.55 5.42
N VAL A 71 12.91 -6.13 5.42
CA VAL A 71 11.68 -5.41 5.82
C VAL A 71 11.57 -5.49 7.34
N THR A 72 12.48 -4.81 8.05
CA THR A 72 12.60 -4.89 9.51
C THR A 72 11.87 -3.77 10.25
N THR A 73 11.09 -2.95 9.56
CA THR A 73 10.30 -1.92 10.23
C THR A 73 8.96 -1.77 9.52
N PRO A 74 7.86 -2.28 10.10
CA PRO A 74 6.54 -2.03 9.56
C PRO A 74 6.29 -0.52 9.55
N THR A 75 5.80 -0.01 8.43
CA THR A 75 5.34 1.38 8.32
C THR A 75 4.15 1.60 9.26
N ARG A 76 3.89 2.85 9.66
CA ARG A 76 2.79 3.19 10.59
C ARG A 76 1.42 2.64 10.16
N GLY A 77 1.19 2.50 8.85
CA GLY A 77 -0.01 1.86 8.30
C GLY A 77 -0.02 0.32 8.41
N GLN A 78 1.14 -0.32 8.43
CA GLN A 78 1.28 -1.77 8.69
C GLN A 78 1.11 -2.07 10.19
N ILE A 79 1.57 -1.16 11.04
CA ILE A 79 1.31 -1.14 12.50
C ILE A 79 -0.18 -1.05 12.80
N ALA A 80 -0.86 -0.05 12.21
CA ALA A 80 -2.30 0.10 12.33
C ALA A 80 -3.09 -1.11 11.75
N ALA A 81 -2.50 -1.84 10.79
CA ALA A 81 -3.09 -3.03 10.20
C ALA A 81 -2.75 -4.34 10.93
N GLY A 82 -2.02 -4.28 12.06
CA GLY A 82 -1.71 -5.43 12.92
C GLY A 82 -0.60 -6.35 12.42
N TYR A 83 0.25 -5.88 11.50
CA TYR A 83 1.37 -6.66 10.94
C TYR A 83 2.64 -6.62 11.80
N ASP A 84 2.49 -6.38 13.11
CA ASP A 84 3.62 -5.92 13.89
C ASP A 84 4.56 -6.98 14.38
N ASN A 85 4.19 -8.26 14.56
CA ASN A 85 5.15 -9.23 15.13
C ASN A 85 4.76 -10.73 15.06
N MET A 86 4.18 -11.27 13.97
CA MET A 86 3.97 -12.75 13.90
C MET A 86 4.65 -13.47 12.74
N ASP A 87 4.64 -12.92 11.52
CA ASP A 87 5.16 -13.69 10.38
C ASP A 87 6.71 -13.69 10.27
N ALA A 88 7.39 -12.68 10.82
CA ALA A 88 8.85 -12.60 10.76
C ALA A 88 9.55 -13.49 11.80
N GLN A 89 8.99 -13.62 13.01
CA GLN A 89 9.55 -14.50 14.06
C GLN A 89 9.16 -15.97 13.85
N ALA A 90 7.96 -16.26 13.36
CA ALA A 90 7.53 -17.64 13.09
C ALA A 90 8.35 -18.31 11.98
N MET A 91 8.81 -17.56 10.96
CA MET A 91 9.65 -18.10 9.88
C MET A 91 11.13 -18.27 10.27
N ALA A 92 11.64 -17.49 11.23
CA ALA A 92 13.04 -17.60 11.69
C ALA A 92 13.29 -18.87 12.52
N HIS A 93 12.28 -19.38 13.23
CA HIS A 93 12.40 -20.61 14.03
C HIS A 93 12.11 -21.91 13.25
N VAL A 94 11.46 -21.83 12.08
CA VAL A 94 11.13 -23.02 11.26
C VAL A 94 12.31 -23.47 10.38
N PHE A 95 13.22 -22.56 10.00
CA PHE A 95 14.39 -22.90 9.16
C PHE A 95 15.70 -23.10 9.94
N GLY A 96 15.69 -23.02 11.28
CA GLY A 96 16.89 -23.16 12.12
C GLY A 96 17.25 -24.60 12.52
N ASN A 97 16.42 -25.60 12.20
CA ASN A 97 16.56 -26.96 12.77
C ASN A 97 17.00 -28.05 11.78
N GLU A 98 17.46 -27.71 10.58
CA GLU A 98 17.99 -28.68 9.61
C GLU A 98 19.50 -28.55 9.39
N ASN A 99 20.27 -28.47 10.49
CA ASN A 99 21.71 -28.72 10.41
C ASN A 99 22.08 -29.93 11.30
N PRO A 100 22.25 -31.14 10.73
CA PRO A 100 22.63 -32.36 11.47
C PRO A 100 24.04 -32.35 12.08
N GLN A 101 24.77 -31.24 11.99
CA GLN A 101 26.19 -31.14 12.34
C GLN A 101 26.55 -29.93 13.22
N ALA A 102 25.63 -29.47 14.06
CA ALA A 102 26.03 -28.61 15.19
C ALA A 102 26.74 -29.47 16.26
N PRO A 103 27.93 -29.05 16.76
CA PRO A 103 28.61 -29.77 17.83
C PRO A 103 27.71 -29.80 19.07
N ARG A 104 27.46 -31.00 19.60
CA ARG A 104 26.68 -31.17 20.83
C ARG A 104 27.36 -30.40 21.97
N PRO A 105 26.64 -29.61 22.77
CA PRO A 105 27.22 -29.00 23.95
C PRO A 105 27.71 -30.13 24.88
N VAL A 106 28.97 -30.05 25.26
CA VAL A 106 29.61 -30.99 26.18
C VAL A 106 28.93 -30.83 27.53
N SER A 107 28.23 -31.87 27.98
CA SER A 107 27.61 -31.94 29.30
C SER A 107 28.69 -31.81 30.38
N ALA A 108 28.75 -30.66 31.05
CA ALA A 108 29.51 -30.51 32.28
C ALA A 108 28.85 -31.32 33.42
N PRO A 109 29.60 -31.79 34.42
CA PRO A 109 29.04 -32.60 35.51
C PRO A 109 28.07 -31.76 36.33
N ILE A 110 26.86 -32.29 36.52
CA ILE A 110 25.79 -31.68 37.31
C ILE A 110 26.21 -31.66 38.77
N GLN A 111 26.59 -30.50 39.28
CA GLN A 111 26.82 -30.25 40.70
C GLN A 111 25.70 -29.32 41.19
N GLY A 112 24.78 -29.87 41.99
CA GLY A 112 23.67 -29.15 42.62
C GLY A 112 22.43 -28.97 41.75
N MET A 113 21.49 -29.92 41.78
CA MET A 113 20.14 -29.66 41.28
C MET A 113 19.42 -28.72 42.26
N ASP A 114 19.30 -27.46 41.87
CA ASP A 114 18.38 -26.51 42.49
C ASP A 114 16.95 -26.91 42.10
N PHE A 115 16.23 -27.55 43.01
CA PHE A 115 14.88 -28.04 42.77
C PHE A 115 13.88 -26.90 42.47
N GLY A 116 14.19 -25.65 42.81
CA GLY A 116 13.36 -24.49 42.49
C GLY A 116 13.31 -24.18 41.00
N SER A 117 14.45 -24.24 40.30
CA SER A 117 14.53 -23.92 38.87
C SER A 117 13.87 -24.98 37.99
N VAL A 118 13.91 -26.26 38.39
CA VAL A 118 13.25 -27.36 37.67
C VAL A 118 11.72 -27.29 37.78
N VAL A 119 11.19 -26.84 38.91
CA VAL A 119 9.74 -26.61 39.09
C VAL A 119 9.29 -25.40 38.28
N GLN A 120 10.10 -24.34 38.25
CA GLN A 120 9.83 -23.13 37.47
C GLN A 120 9.85 -23.41 35.95
N GLU A 121 10.83 -24.16 35.44
CA GLU A 121 10.86 -24.61 34.04
C GLU A 121 9.66 -25.49 33.68
N ARG A 122 9.20 -26.36 34.59
CA ARG A 122 7.98 -27.16 34.36
C ARG A 122 6.74 -26.28 34.26
N GLN A 123 6.62 -25.27 35.12
CA GLN A 123 5.50 -24.34 35.11
C GLN A 123 5.47 -23.51 33.83
N GLU A 124 6.63 -23.03 33.37
CA GLU A 124 6.77 -22.31 32.09
C GLU A 124 6.43 -23.20 30.89
N LEU A 125 6.81 -24.48 30.90
CA LEU A 125 6.45 -25.44 29.87
C LEU A 125 4.93 -25.72 29.82
N GLU A 126 4.27 -25.77 30.97
CA GLU A 126 2.82 -25.95 31.05
C GLU A 126 2.07 -24.72 30.53
N VAL A 127 2.52 -23.50 30.89
CA VAL A 127 1.99 -22.24 30.35
C VAL A 127 2.17 -22.18 28.84
N SER A 128 3.35 -22.53 28.33
CA SER A 128 3.61 -22.54 26.89
C SER A 128 2.74 -23.56 26.12
N LYS A 129 2.48 -24.74 26.72
CA LYS A 129 1.55 -25.72 26.14
C LYS A 129 0.12 -25.19 26.09
N ALA A 130 -0.34 -24.56 27.17
CA ALA A 130 -1.68 -23.97 27.23
C ALA A 130 -1.86 -22.85 26.20
N GLU A 131 -0.85 -21.98 26.03
CA GLU A 131 -0.87 -20.94 25.00
C GLU A 131 -0.90 -21.51 23.58
N LYS A 132 -0.11 -22.56 23.33
CA LYS A 132 -0.10 -23.25 22.03
C LYS A 132 -1.46 -23.89 21.74
N GLU A 133 -2.07 -24.54 22.71
CA GLU A 133 -3.38 -25.17 22.58
C GLU A 133 -4.49 -24.15 22.34
N TYR A 134 -4.47 -23.03 23.07
CA TYR A 134 -5.37 -21.90 22.85
C TYR A 134 -5.23 -21.31 21.45
N HIS A 135 -3.99 -21.13 20.96
CA HIS A 135 -3.73 -20.64 19.62
C HIS A 135 -4.24 -21.61 18.55
N MET A 136 -4.04 -22.91 18.74
CA MET A 136 -4.54 -23.95 17.84
C MET A 136 -6.07 -23.99 17.81
N ALA A 137 -6.73 -23.85 18.97
CA ALA A 137 -8.19 -23.77 19.06
C ALA A 137 -8.72 -22.53 18.33
N ARG A 138 -8.05 -21.37 18.49
CA ARG A 138 -8.41 -20.13 17.78
C ARG A 138 -8.25 -20.27 16.27
N LEU A 139 -7.18 -20.88 15.79
CA LEU A 139 -6.98 -21.16 14.37
C LEU A 139 -8.03 -22.14 13.81
N ALA A 140 -8.38 -23.17 14.59
CA ALA A 140 -9.42 -24.12 14.20
C ALA A 140 -10.77 -23.44 14.07
N LYS A 141 -11.11 -22.54 15.00
CA LYS A 141 -12.32 -21.71 14.91
C LYS A 141 -12.32 -20.83 13.67
N LEU A 142 -11.23 -20.10 13.40
CA LEU A 142 -11.12 -19.26 12.20
C LEU A 142 -11.26 -20.07 10.90
N LYS A 143 -10.69 -21.28 10.84
CA LYS A 143 -10.87 -22.18 9.68
C LYS A 143 -12.30 -22.71 9.53
N ALA A 144 -13.02 -22.89 10.63
CA ALA A 144 -14.43 -23.24 10.59
C ALA A 144 -15.27 -22.07 10.08
N ASP A 145 -15.03 -20.86 10.61
CA ASP A 145 -15.69 -19.61 10.19
C ASP A 145 -15.39 -19.29 8.70
N GLU A 146 -14.18 -19.60 8.21
CA GLU A 146 -13.79 -19.49 6.79
C GLU A 146 -14.63 -20.42 5.90
N LYS A 147 -14.80 -21.68 6.32
CA LYS A 147 -15.60 -22.68 5.58
C LYS A 147 -17.10 -22.38 5.61
N GLU A 148 -17.57 -21.81 6.72
CA GLU A 148 -18.96 -21.35 6.86
C GLU A 148 -19.23 -20.05 6.07
N GLY A 149 -18.17 -19.42 5.54
CA GLY A 149 -18.27 -18.20 4.75
C GLY A 149 -18.59 -16.95 5.57
N SER A 150 -18.46 -17.02 6.90
CA SER A 150 -18.69 -15.87 7.79
C SER A 150 -17.50 -14.91 7.82
N LEU A 151 -16.32 -15.36 7.40
CA LEU A 151 -15.13 -14.51 7.28
C LEU A 151 -15.09 -13.79 5.93
N VAL A 152 -14.92 -12.47 6.00
CA VAL A 152 -14.71 -11.63 4.82
C VAL A 152 -13.21 -11.42 4.63
N ASP A 153 -12.72 -11.64 3.41
CA ASP A 153 -11.32 -11.37 3.09
C ASP A 153 -10.98 -9.90 3.33
N LYS A 154 -10.01 -9.69 4.23
CA LYS A 154 -9.49 -8.37 4.59
C LYS A 154 -9.09 -7.59 3.34
N GLN A 155 -8.37 -8.20 2.40
CA GLN A 155 -7.89 -7.49 1.21
C GLN A 155 -9.06 -6.99 0.35
N THR A 156 -10.09 -7.84 0.18
CA THR A 156 -11.31 -7.49 -0.52
C THR A 156 -12.06 -6.35 0.15
N VAL A 157 -12.19 -6.33 1.49
CA VAL A 157 -12.82 -5.21 2.21
C VAL A 157 -12.06 -3.92 2.01
N PHE A 158 -10.72 -3.95 2.16
CA PHE A 158 -9.88 -2.77 1.95
C PHE A 158 -9.95 -2.25 0.53
N LEU A 159 -9.91 -3.14 -0.48
CA LEU A 159 -10.01 -2.75 -1.88
C LEU A 159 -11.36 -2.10 -2.19
N LYS A 160 -12.46 -2.69 -1.71
CA LYS A 160 -13.80 -2.11 -1.88
C LYS A 160 -13.93 -0.76 -1.18
N GLY A 161 -13.44 -0.63 0.05
CA GLY A 161 -13.42 0.63 0.78
C GLY A 161 -12.64 1.72 0.04
N TYR A 162 -11.45 1.38 -0.48
CA TYR A 162 -10.64 2.29 -1.29
C TYR A 162 -11.37 2.71 -2.58
N GLN A 163 -11.96 1.76 -3.31
CA GLN A 163 -12.73 2.05 -4.52
C GLN A 163 -13.92 2.97 -4.23
N MET A 164 -14.66 2.72 -3.15
CA MET A 164 -15.76 3.58 -2.73
C MET A 164 -15.28 5.00 -2.40
N GLY A 165 -14.17 5.12 -1.64
CA GLY A 165 -13.58 6.42 -1.34
C GLY A 165 -13.17 7.19 -2.60
N ALA A 166 -12.52 6.52 -3.55
CA ALA A 166 -12.14 7.12 -4.83
C ALA A 166 -13.36 7.57 -5.65
N MET A 167 -14.42 6.75 -5.71
CA MET A 167 -15.66 7.10 -6.39
C MET A 167 -16.37 8.30 -5.75
N ILE A 168 -16.40 8.38 -4.43
CA ILE A 168 -16.99 9.52 -3.71
C ILE A 168 -16.19 10.78 -4.02
N GLN A 169 -14.86 10.71 -3.89
CA GLN A 169 -13.97 11.83 -4.19
C GLN A 169 -14.16 12.30 -5.64
N GLU A 170 -14.17 11.40 -6.61
CA GLU A 170 -14.38 11.73 -8.02
C GLU A 170 -15.74 12.40 -8.24
N LYS A 171 -16.82 11.85 -7.69
CA LYS A 171 -18.16 12.44 -7.84
C LYS A 171 -18.24 13.83 -7.25
N VAL A 172 -17.76 14.01 -6.02
CA VAL A 172 -17.76 15.30 -5.31
C VAL A 172 -16.93 16.32 -6.07
N MET A 173 -15.73 15.94 -6.51
CA MET A 173 -14.86 16.81 -7.30
C MET A 173 -15.45 17.11 -8.69
N ASN A 174 -16.26 16.25 -9.29
CA ASN A 174 -16.89 16.57 -10.57
C ASN A 174 -18.18 17.41 -10.44
N MET A 175 -18.73 17.60 -9.23
CA MET A 175 -19.96 18.37 -9.05
C MET A 175 -19.82 19.83 -9.49
N TYR A 176 -18.68 20.49 -9.20
CA TYR A 176 -18.52 21.91 -9.53
C TYR A 176 -18.59 22.17 -11.04
N VAL A 177 -18.07 21.25 -11.85
CA VAL A 177 -18.11 21.33 -13.32
C VAL A 177 -19.55 21.30 -13.83
N GLN A 178 -20.44 20.57 -13.14
CA GLN A 178 -21.84 20.45 -13.52
C GLN A 178 -22.72 21.55 -12.91
N LEU A 179 -22.43 21.97 -11.68
CA LEU A 179 -23.25 22.93 -10.93
C LEU A 179 -22.96 24.38 -11.33
N ALA A 180 -21.70 24.76 -11.55
CA ALA A 180 -21.36 26.15 -11.84
C ALA A 180 -22.05 26.68 -13.12
N PRO A 181 -22.07 25.94 -14.25
CA PRO A 181 -22.81 26.37 -15.44
C PRO A 181 -24.32 26.47 -15.24
N LYS A 182 -24.89 25.58 -14.42
CA LYS A 182 -26.33 25.61 -14.09
C LYS A 182 -26.69 26.82 -13.25
N ILE A 183 -25.88 27.14 -12.25
CA ILE A 183 -26.07 28.31 -11.38
C ILE A 183 -25.93 29.60 -12.21
N CYS A 184 -24.87 29.72 -13.00
CA CYS A 184 -24.68 30.87 -13.89
C CYS A 184 -25.81 31.00 -14.91
N GLY A 185 -26.24 29.90 -15.53
CA GLY A 185 -27.35 29.90 -16.47
C GLY A 185 -28.65 30.37 -15.83
N HIS A 186 -28.96 29.88 -14.62
CA HIS A 186 -30.14 30.31 -13.89
C HIS A 186 -30.08 31.78 -13.49
N LEU A 187 -28.94 32.26 -13.00
CA LEU A 187 -28.74 33.68 -12.67
C LEU A 187 -28.89 34.57 -13.91
N GLN A 188 -28.31 34.15 -15.04
CA GLN A 188 -28.41 34.88 -16.30
C GLN A 188 -29.85 34.96 -16.80
N GLU A 189 -30.61 33.87 -16.68
CA GLU A 189 -32.04 33.84 -17.02
C GLU A 189 -32.87 34.77 -16.12
N GLN A 190 -32.66 34.73 -14.80
CA GLN A 190 -33.37 35.60 -13.86
C GLN A 190 -33.08 37.09 -14.10
N LEU A 191 -31.81 37.44 -14.38
CA LEU A 191 -31.41 38.81 -14.64
C LEU A 191 -31.90 39.31 -16.01
N ALA A 192 -31.98 38.43 -17.02
CA ALA A 192 -32.59 38.76 -18.30
C ALA A 192 -34.10 39.02 -18.15
N ASN A 193 -34.80 38.20 -17.36
CA ASN A 193 -36.21 38.39 -17.04
C ASN A 193 -36.47 39.69 -16.25
N ALA A 194 -35.50 40.16 -15.48
CA ALA A 194 -35.52 41.46 -14.80
C ALA A 194 -35.25 42.66 -15.75
N GLY A 195 -35.05 42.42 -17.04
CA GLY A 195 -34.89 43.47 -18.06
C GLY A 195 -33.44 43.93 -18.30
N ILE A 196 -32.44 43.20 -17.80
CA ILE A 196 -31.04 43.50 -18.09
C ILE A 196 -30.68 43.00 -19.50
N GLU A 197 -30.05 43.86 -20.30
CA GLU A 197 -29.64 43.50 -21.65
C GLU A 197 -28.66 42.30 -21.68
N PRO A 198 -28.89 41.31 -22.55
CA PRO A 198 -28.06 40.11 -22.64
C PRO A 198 -26.56 40.36 -22.85
N GLU A 199 -26.18 41.41 -23.61
CA GLU A 199 -24.77 41.75 -23.84
C GLU A 199 -24.08 42.28 -22.58
N LYS A 200 -24.79 43.06 -21.76
CA LYS A 200 -24.26 43.54 -20.47
C LYS A 200 -24.10 42.38 -19.49
N LEU A 201 -25.05 41.43 -19.50
CA LEU A 201 -24.96 40.20 -18.71
C LEU A 201 -23.77 39.33 -19.13
N ARG A 202 -23.58 39.15 -20.43
CA ARG A 202 -22.47 38.36 -20.98
C ARG A 202 -21.11 38.94 -20.58
N LEU A 203 -20.98 40.26 -20.58
CA LEU A 203 -19.77 40.95 -20.14
C LEU A 203 -19.56 40.81 -18.62
N ALA A 204 -20.62 41.01 -17.83
CA ALA A 204 -20.58 40.96 -16.37
C ALA A 204 -20.32 39.54 -15.83
N MET A 205 -20.78 38.50 -16.52
CA MET A 205 -20.71 37.10 -16.07
C MET A 205 -19.64 36.25 -16.76
N LYS A 206 -18.75 36.87 -17.55
CA LYS A 206 -17.76 36.19 -18.41
C LYS A 206 -16.94 35.12 -17.68
N ASP A 207 -16.59 35.37 -16.42
CA ASP A 207 -15.75 34.49 -15.60
C ASP A 207 -16.50 33.84 -14.42
N SER A 208 -17.81 34.11 -14.26
CA SER A 208 -18.60 33.62 -13.12
C SER A 208 -18.68 32.10 -13.05
N ASN A 209 -18.63 31.39 -14.18
CA ASN A 209 -18.55 29.93 -14.21
C ASN A 209 -17.30 29.40 -13.50
N HIS A 210 -16.16 30.04 -13.72
CA HIS A 210 -14.90 29.65 -13.11
C HIS A 210 -14.89 29.99 -11.63
N GLU A 211 -15.32 31.20 -11.27
CA GLU A 211 -15.34 31.66 -9.87
C GLU A 211 -16.27 30.82 -9.00
N ILE A 212 -17.51 30.59 -9.45
CA ILE A 212 -18.47 29.73 -8.74
C ILE A 212 -17.96 28.30 -8.67
N GLY A 213 -17.35 27.79 -9.74
CA GLY A 213 -16.72 26.47 -9.77
C GLY A 213 -15.61 26.34 -8.72
N GLU A 214 -14.73 27.34 -8.60
CA GLU A 214 -13.65 27.35 -7.62
C GLU A 214 -14.15 27.43 -6.17
N ILE A 215 -15.23 28.17 -5.92
CA ILE A 215 -15.87 28.19 -4.59
C ILE A 215 -16.39 26.79 -4.24
N ILE A 216 -17.18 26.18 -5.12
CA ILE A 216 -17.73 24.84 -4.88
C ILE A 216 -16.60 23.82 -4.70
N ARG A 217 -15.52 23.91 -5.49
CA ARG A 217 -14.35 23.03 -5.38
C ARG A 217 -13.66 23.17 -4.01
N LYS A 218 -13.45 24.39 -3.52
CA LYS A 218 -12.83 24.64 -2.22
C LYS A 218 -13.68 24.08 -1.07
N GLU A 219 -14.97 24.37 -1.08
CA GLU A 219 -15.90 23.83 -0.07
C GLU A 219 -15.96 22.30 -0.09
N SER A 220 -15.95 21.72 -1.29
CA SER A 220 -15.91 20.26 -1.47
C SER A 220 -14.66 19.63 -0.87
N ILE A 221 -13.50 20.28 -0.99
CA ILE A 221 -12.25 19.82 -0.37
C ILE A 221 -12.32 19.90 1.16
N ILE A 222 -12.90 20.97 1.71
CA ILE A 222 -13.07 21.13 3.16
C ILE A 222 -13.96 20.00 3.70
N VAL A 223 -15.13 19.78 3.09
CA VAL A 223 -16.05 18.71 3.49
C VAL A 223 -15.41 17.33 3.38
N LEU A 224 -14.68 17.05 2.30
CA LEU A 224 -13.97 15.76 2.16
C LEU A 224 -12.89 15.58 3.22
N LYS A 225 -12.18 16.66 3.59
CA LYS A 225 -11.19 16.62 4.66
C LYS A 225 -11.85 16.35 6.00
N ASP A 226 -12.91 17.07 6.34
CA ASP A 226 -13.67 16.86 7.58
C ASP A 226 -14.20 15.43 7.67
N LEU A 227 -14.75 14.89 6.58
CA LEU A 227 -15.20 13.49 6.52
C LEU A 227 -14.06 12.49 6.73
N SER A 228 -12.85 12.79 6.28
CA SER A 228 -11.68 11.92 6.46
C SER A 228 -11.11 11.96 7.89
N GLU A 229 -11.38 13.03 8.62
CA GLU A 229 -10.90 13.25 9.99
C GLU A 229 -11.93 12.76 11.04
N ARG A 230 -13.18 12.51 10.65
CA ARG A 230 -14.22 11.93 11.52
C ARG A 230 -13.86 10.53 11.96
N THR A 231 -13.85 10.32 13.29
CA THR A 231 -13.74 9.01 13.93
C THR A 231 -15.13 8.39 14.14
N VAL A 232 -15.17 7.11 14.52
CA VAL A 232 -16.44 6.43 14.86
C VAL A 232 -17.19 7.17 15.97
N ASP A 233 -16.45 7.78 16.90
CA ASP A 233 -17.02 8.49 18.05
C ASP A 233 -17.66 9.84 17.69
N ASN A 234 -17.21 10.48 16.59
CA ASN A 234 -17.64 11.83 16.20
C ASN A 234 -18.32 11.84 14.82
N PHE A 235 -18.78 10.69 14.33
CA PHE A 235 -19.27 10.57 12.95
C PHE A 235 -20.60 11.30 12.72
N PHE A 236 -21.43 11.43 13.76
CA PHE A 236 -22.77 12.05 13.69
C PHE A 236 -22.87 13.44 14.31
N ASP A 237 -21.78 13.95 14.90
CA ASP A 237 -21.69 15.30 15.44
C ASP A 237 -21.40 16.34 14.33
#